data_AF-A0A9Q2WGA6-F1
#
_entry.id   AF-A0A9Q2WGA6-F1
#
_cell.length_a   1.000
_cell.length_b   1.000
_cell.length_c   1.000
_cell.angle_alpha   90.00
_cell.angle_beta   90.00
_cell.angle_gamma   90.00
#
_symmetry.space_group_name_H-M   'P 1'
#
loop_
_entity.id
_entity.type
_entity.pdbx_description
1 polymer ?
#
loop_
_entity_poly.entity_id
_entity_poly.type
_entity_poly.pdbx_seq_one_letter_code
_entity_poly.pdbx_strand_id
1 'polypeptide(L)'
;MKKIFLLLAILVSGSAWAQTNNWNDSPNNWNNSLNNYNNSPQNYNNSPLNFNNSPQNYNATNGVYDNSGNRIGYQTQSPQGVTNVYDNNGNRIGYSPAGSKP
;
A
#
# COMPACT_ATOMS: atom_id res chain seq x y z
N MET A 1 13.60 1.04 -50.86
CA MET A 1 14.46 1.78 -49.91
C MET A 1 13.72 2.41 -48.72
N LYS A 2 12.41 2.71 -48.77
CA LYS A 2 11.66 3.27 -47.62
C LYS A 2 11.24 2.23 -46.56
N LYS A 3 11.15 0.94 -46.91
CA LYS A 3 10.69 -0.13 -46.00
C LYS A 3 11.76 -0.61 -44.99
N ILE A 4 13.05 -0.39 -45.30
CA ILE A 4 14.18 -0.80 -44.44
C ILE A 4 14.31 0.12 -43.22
N PHE A 5 13.97 1.40 -43.36
CA PHE A 5 13.99 2.35 -42.24
C PHE A 5 12.96 2.02 -41.15
N LEU A 6 11.83 1.39 -41.48
CA LEU A 6 10.82 1.00 -40.49
C LEU A 6 11.28 -0.18 -39.60
N LEU A 7 12.09 -1.09 -40.15
CA LEU A 7 12.58 -2.27 -39.43
C LEU A 7 13.67 -1.93 -38.40
N LEU A 8 14.48 -0.89 -38.64
CA LEU A 8 15.46 -0.42 -37.65
C LEU A 8 14.80 0.32 -36.47
N ALA A 9 13.65 0.95 -36.66
CA ALA A 9 12.99 1.74 -35.62
C ALA A 9 12.41 0.87 -34.47
N ILE A 10 12.11 -0.40 -34.74
CA ILE A 10 11.54 -1.35 -33.76
C ILE A 10 12.63 -1.93 -32.85
N LEU A 11 13.91 -1.91 -33.27
CA LEU A 11 15.03 -2.46 -32.49
C LEU A 11 15.56 -1.50 -31.41
N VAL A 12 15.04 -0.27 -31.34
CA VAL A 12 15.49 0.79 -30.40
C VAL A 12 14.41 1.10 -29.34
N SER A 13 13.41 0.23 -29.17
CA SER A 13 12.54 0.29 -27.99
C SER A 13 13.31 -0.15 -26.76
N GLY A 14 14.09 0.79 -26.21
CA GLY A 14 14.80 0.65 -24.96
C GLY A 14 13.88 0.17 -23.85
N SER A 15 14.37 -0.77 -23.05
CA SER A 15 13.69 -1.28 -21.89
C SER A 15 13.36 -0.13 -20.92
N ALA A 16 12.09 0.17 -20.71
CA ALA A 16 11.66 1.11 -19.67
C ALA A 16 11.76 0.42 -18.30
N TRP A 17 12.93 0.50 -17.66
CA TRP A 17 13.11 0.08 -16.27
C TRP A 17 12.66 1.21 -15.33
N ALA A 18 11.35 1.36 -15.13
CA ALA A 18 10.81 2.37 -14.21
C ALA A 18 10.41 1.80 -12.84
N GLN A 19 10.87 0.60 -12.48
CA GLN A 19 10.70 0.06 -11.12
C GLN A 19 12.04 0.04 -10.41
N THR A 20 12.36 1.15 -9.74
CA THR A 20 13.47 1.13 -8.78
C THR A 20 12.99 0.29 -7.59
N ASN A 21 13.53 -0.91 -7.40
CA ASN A 21 13.34 -1.66 -6.16
C ASN A 21 14.18 -1.00 -5.06
N ASN A 22 13.72 0.13 -4.55
CA ASN A 22 14.35 0.83 -3.45
C ASN A 22 14.11 0.03 -2.16
N TRP A 23 15.18 -0.35 -1.48
CA TRP A 23 15.09 -1.08 -0.21
C TRP A 23 14.26 -0.33 0.83
N ASN A 24 14.26 1.01 0.81
CA ASN A 24 13.48 1.81 1.75
C ASN A 24 11.97 1.69 1.56
N ASP A 25 11.52 1.30 0.36
CA ASP A 25 10.09 1.15 0.03
C ASP A 25 9.64 -0.32 0.11
N SER A 26 10.61 -1.24 0.21
CA SER A 26 10.38 -2.69 0.24
C SER A 26 9.56 -3.13 1.46
N PRO A 27 8.67 -4.13 1.32
CA PRO A 27 7.93 -4.70 2.45
C PRO A 27 8.83 -5.48 3.41
N ASN A 28 10.01 -5.89 2.92
CA ASN A 28 11.00 -6.60 3.73
C ASN A 28 11.86 -5.63 4.57
N ASN A 29 11.78 -4.32 4.31
CA ASN A 29 12.37 -3.33 5.19
C ASN A 29 11.65 -3.33 6.54
N TRP A 30 12.39 -3.36 7.64
CA TRP A 30 11.82 -3.41 8.99
C TRP A 30 10.83 -2.27 9.28
N ASN A 31 11.05 -1.06 8.74
CA ASN A 31 10.12 0.06 8.95
C ASN A 31 8.76 -0.16 8.28
N ASN A 32 8.72 -0.91 7.17
CA ASN A 32 7.53 -1.19 6.38
C ASN A 32 6.90 -2.55 6.69
N SER A 33 7.68 -3.47 7.24
CA SER A 33 7.29 -4.86 7.42
C SER A 33 6.13 -5.00 8.39
N LEU A 34 5.23 -5.95 8.10
CA LEU A 34 4.15 -6.36 8.99
C LEU A 34 4.69 -6.95 10.31
N ASN A 35 5.89 -7.50 10.30
CA ASN A 35 6.54 -8.08 11.48
C ASN A 35 6.99 -7.02 12.49
N ASN A 36 7.07 -5.75 12.08
CA ASN A 36 7.27 -4.65 13.01
C ASN A 36 5.97 -4.40 13.76
N TYR A 37 6.04 -4.42 15.11
CA TYR A 37 4.87 -4.25 15.96
C TYR A 37 4.05 -2.99 15.64
N ASN A 38 4.70 -1.88 15.24
CA ASN A 38 3.99 -0.66 14.86
C ASN A 38 3.14 -0.79 13.58
N ASN A 39 3.40 -1.80 12.76
CA ASN A 39 2.63 -2.13 11.55
C ASN A 39 1.81 -3.42 11.70
N SER A 40 1.93 -4.11 12.84
CA SER A 40 1.24 -5.37 13.08
C SER A 40 -0.19 -5.12 13.57
N PRO A 41 -1.19 -5.94 13.19
CA PRO A 41 -2.54 -5.89 13.76
C PRO A 41 -2.60 -6.29 15.24
N GLN A 42 -1.50 -6.86 15.78
CA GLN A 42 -1.37 -7.12 17.21
C GLN A 42 -1.22 -5.83 18.03
N ASN A 43 -0.78 -4.73 17.40
CA ASN A 43 -0.83 -3.42 18.02
C ASN A 43 -2.27 -2.93 18.04
N TYR A 44 -2.76 -2.55 19.23
CA TYR A 44 -4.15 -2.12 19.41
C TYR A 44 -4.56 -0.97 18.47
N ASN A 45 -3.66 -0.05 18.15
CA ASN A 45 -3.97 1.04 17.21
C ASN A 45 -4.27 0.54 15.79
N ASN A 46 -3.69 -0.60 15.41
CA ASN A 46 -3.90 -1.26 14.12
C ASN A 46 -5.00 -2.32 14.16
N SER A 47 -5.40 -2.75 15.36
CA SER A 47 -6.31 -3.87 15.56
C SER A 47 -7.74 -3.52 15.14
N PRO A 48 -8.50 -4.47 14.57
CA PRO A 48 -9.92 -4.29 14.29
C PRO A 48 -10.75 -4.21 15.59
N LEU A 49 -10.17 -4.61 16.73
CA LEU A 49 -10.80 -4.49 18.05
C LEU A 49 -10.79 -3.05 18.58
N ASN A 50 -10.01 -2.16 17.98
CA ASN A 50 -10.11 -0.74 18.25
C ASN A 50 -11.37 -0.18 17.60
N PHE A 51 -12.25 0.42 18.40
CA PHE A 51 -13.53 0.93 17.91
C PHE A 51 -13.38 1.97 16.79
N ASN A 52 -12.27 2.72 16.76
CA ASN A 52 -11.99 3.65 15.67
C ASN A 52 -11.74 2.96 14.32
N ASN A 53 -11.33 1.69 14.34
CA ASN A 53 -11.09 0.87 13.15
C ASN A 53 -12.30 -0.01 12.79
N SER A 54 -13.32 -0.05 13.65
CA SER A 54 -14.45 -0.98 13.50
C SER A 54 -15.42 -0.53 12.40
N PRO A 55 -15.96 -1.46 11.59
CA PRO A 55 -17.06 -1.15 10.68
C PRO A 55 -18.34 -0.71 11.40
N GLN A 56 -18.47 -0.96 12.70
CA GLN A 56 -19.62 -0.55 13.51
C GLN A 56 -19.53 0.92 13.97
N ASN A 57 -18.37 1.56 13.81
CA ASN A 57 -18.20 2.97 14.11
C ASN A 57 -18.52 3.79 12.85
N TYR A 58 -19.76 4.26 12.75
CA TYR A 58 -20.22 5.08 11.63
C TYR A 58 -19.53 6.45 11.53
N ASN A 59 -18.81 6.88 12.57
CA ASN A 59 -18.00 8.11 12.57
C ASN A 59 -16.50 7.84 12.30
N ALA A 60 -16.12 6.59 11.98
CA ALA A 60 -14.73 6.26 11.66
C ALA A 60 -14.27 7.01 10.40
N THR A 61 -13.15 7.72 10.51
CA THR A 61 -12.60 8.54 9.43
C THR A 61 -11.57 7.81 8.56
N ASN A 62 -11.25 6.56 8.91
CA ASN A 62 -10.19 5.79 8.30
C ASN A 62 -10.69 4.56 7.50
N GLY A 63 -11.99 4.48 7.21
CA GLY A 63 -12.54 3.38 6.41
C GLY A 63 -12.01 3.37 4.97
N VAL A 64 -11.85 2.16 4.43
CA VAL A 64 -11.58 1.92 3.01
C VAL A 64 -12.82 1.31 2.39
N TYR A 65 -13.22 1.84 1.23
CA TYR A 65 -14.47 1.48 0.56
C TYR A 65 -14.21 1.02 -0.86
N ASP A 66 -15.02 0.08 -1.34
CA ASP A 66 -15.05 -0.28 -2.75
C ASP A 66 -15.80 0.77 -3.59
N ASN A 67 -15.85 0.58 -4.91
CA ASN A 67 -16.54 1.49 -5.83
C ASN A 67 -18.07 1.49 -5.68
N SER A 68 -18.63 0.54 -4.93
CA SER A 68 -20.06 0.46 -4.61
C SER A 68 -20.40 1.14 -3.28
N GLY A 69 -19.40 1.64 -2.55
CA GLY A 69 -19.55 2.25 -1.23
C GLY A 69 -19.57 1.26 -0.07
N ASN A 70 -19.26 -0.02 -0.29
CA ASN A 70 -19.15 -0.98 0.81
C ASN A 70 -17.79 -0.84 1.50
N ARG A 71 -17.77 -0.85 2.84
CA ARG A 71 -16.52 -0.82 3.59
C ARG A 71 -15.80 -2.15 3.47
N ILE A 72 -14.61 -2.16 2.90
CA ILE A 72 -13.76 -3.34 2.74
C ILE A 72 -12.60 -3.40 3.75
N GLY A 73 -12.35 -2.32 4.47
CA GLY A 73 -11.24 -2.27 5.41
C GLY A 73 -11.05 -0.93 6.09
N TYR A 74 -9.83 -0.69 6.58
CA TYR A 74 -9.44 0.56 7.21
C TYR A 74 -7.93 0.82 7.09
N GLN A 75 -7.55 2.08 7.26
CA GLN A 75 -6.17 2.51 7.26
C GLN A 75 -5.70 2.92 8.65
N THR A 76 -4.44 2.68 8.96
CA THR A 76 -3.78 3.24 10.15
C THR A 76 -2.42 3.77 9.78
N GLN A 77 -1.85 4.61 10.63
CA GLN A 77 -0.51 5.16 10.40
C GLN A 77 0.42 4.80 11.55
N SER A 78 1.58 4.25 11.21
CA SER A 78 2.62 3.98 12.19
C SER A 78 3.31 5.29 12.61
N PRO A 79 3.99 5.32 13.78
CA PRO A 79 4.80 6.48 14.18
C PRO A 79 5.92 6.83 13.18
N GLN A 80 6.32 5.88 12.34
CA GLN A 80 7.32 6.07 11.29
C GLN A 80 6.72 6.67 10.02
N GLY A 81 5.40 6.90 9.96
CA GLY A 81 4.70 7.47 8.81
C GLY A 81 4.23 6.46 7.79
N VAL A 82 4.39 5.15 8.03
CA VAL A 82 3.89 4.09 7.15
C VAL A 82 2.38 3.99 7.28
N THR A 83 1.68 4.12 6.16
CA THR A 83 0.24 3.86 6.11
C THR A 83 0.03 2.37 5.92
N ASN A 84 -0.69 1.74 6.84
CA ASN A 84 -1.11 0.35 6.76
C ASN A 84 -2.56 0.28 6.30
N VAL A 85 -2.89 -0.68 5.44
CA VAL A 85 -4.26 -0.98 5.02
C VAL A 85 -4.61 -2.37 5.47
N TYR A 86 -5.67 -2.50 6.27
CA TYR A 86 -6.20 -3.76 6.74
C TYR A 86 -7.58 -4.02 6.17
N ASP A 87 -7.95 -5.28 6.00
CA ASP A 87 -9.35 -5.67 5.83
C ASP A 87 -10.13 -5.48 7.16
N ASN A 88 -11.45 -5.65 7.13
CA ASN A 88 -12.29 -5.54 8.33
C ASN A 88 -11.96 -6.57 9.42
N ASN A 89 -11.20 -7.62 9.10
CA ASN A 89 -10.80 -8.70 10.00
C ASN A 89 -9.42 -8.44 10.63
N GLY A 90 -8.73 -7.37 10.24
CA GLY A 90 -7.40 -7.01 10.74
C GLY A 90 -6.24 -7.66 10.00
N ASN A 91 -6.47 -8.29 8.84
CA ASN A 91 -5.37 -8.77 8.00
C ASN A 91 -4.83 -7.60 7.17
N ARG A 92 -3.51 -7.40 7.17
CA ARG A 92 -2.90 -6.34 6.35
C ARG A 92 -2.94 -6.75 4.88
N ILE A 93 -3.63 -5.96 4.08
CA ILE A 93 -3.81 -6.16 2.63
C ILE A 93 -2.98 -5.21 1.78
N GLY A 94 -2.39 -4.19 2.39
CA GLY A 94 -1.53 -3.24 1.70
C GLY A 94 -0.81 -2.28 2.64
N TYR A 95 0.13 -1.52 2.09
CA TYR A 95 0.81 -0.45 2.80
C TYR A 95 1.42 0.57 1.84
N SER A 96 1.73 1.74 2.39
CA SER A 96 2.50 2.79 1.73
C SER A 96 3.67 3.19 2.65
N PRO A 97 4.93 3.16 2.18
CA PRO A 97 6.08 3.62 2.95
C PRO A 97 5.94 5.05 3.47
N ALA A 98 6.84 5.44 4.37
CA ALA A 98 6.87 6.83 4.84
C ALA A 98 7.27 7.78 3.71
N GLY A 99 6.45 8.79 3.42
CA GLY A 99 6.78 9.83 2.45
C GLY A 99 6.57 9.45 0.98
N SER A 100 6.02 8.27 0.67
CA SER A 100 5.45 8.00 -0.65
C SER A 100 4.25 8.94 -0.85
N LYS A 101 4.45 10.00 -1.62
CA LYS A 101 3.35 10.82 -2.11
C LYS A 101 2.56 10.01 -3.15
N PRO A 102 1.22 10.11 -3.17
CA PRO A 102 0.42 9.61 -4.28
C PRO A 102 0.81 10.32 -5.59
#